data_AF-A0A538A107-F1
#
_entry.id   AF-A0A538A107-F1
#
_cell.length_a   1.000
_cell.length_b   1.000
_cell.length_c   1.000
_cell.angle_alpha   90.00
_cell.angle_beta   90.00
_cell.angle_gamma   90.00
#
_symmetry.space_group_name_H-M   'P 1'
#
loop_
_entity.id
_entity.type
_entity.pdbx_description
1 polymer ?
#
loop_
_entity_poly.entity_id
_entity_poly.type
_entity_poly.pdbx_seq_one_letter_code
_entity_poly.pdbx_strand_id
1 'polypeptide(L)'
;MAEIPVPERVLHALAEQLEAEQSVISPHATDPGGAEPALGLLAAAGPRAAEARGEYSLVIESVREGYLLHYGEPRVVVGADPDLALLAGDYLYALGLERLAALGDLEAIRELSDLISLSAQLHDAGGGEQGANALWLASSMAVATGATPEHEEGKSALRDGRPDAPAALWQAAVGAAEQAGLGDALDRTAEAIGFEPH
;
A
#
# COMPACT_ATOMS: atom_id res chain seq x y z
N MET A 1 2.51 -24.30 6.51
CA MET A 1 2.01 -22.93 6.28
C MET A 1 2.71 -22.05 7.28
N ALA A 2 3.32 -20.95 6.83
CA ALA A 2 3.74 -19.90 7.74
C ALA A 2 2.49 -19.42 8.51
N GLU A 3 2.67 -19.02 9.76
CA GLU A 3 1.58 -18.46 10.57
C GLU A 3 1.11 -17.16 9.92
N ILE A 4 -0.21 -17.01 9.72
CA ILE A 4 -0.77 -15.79 9.14
C ILE A 4 -0.54 -14.66 10.17
N PRO A 5 0.19 -13.60 9.81
CA PRO A 5 0.54 -12.57 10.77
C PRO A 5 -0.72 -11.82 11.22
N VAL A 6 -0.72 -11.38 12.46
CA VAL A 6 -1.72 -10.44 12.96
C VAL A 6 -1.51 -9.09 12.24
N PRO A 7 -2.54 -8.43 11.68
CA PRO A 7 -2.39 -7.22 10.86
C PRO A 7 -1.50 -6.13 11.49
N GLU A 8 -1.61 -5.93 12.79
CA GLU A 8 -0.84 -4.94 13.56
C GLU A 8 0.67 -5.24 13.60
N ARG A 9 1.09 -6.47 13.28
CA ARG A 9 2.49 -6.93 13.37
C ARG A 9 3.13 -7.24 12.02
N VAL A 10 2.47 -6.93 10.89
CA VAL A 10 2.97 -7.34 9.57
C VAL A 10 4.31 -6.73 9.19
N LEU A 11 4.66 -5.53 9.66
CA LEU A 11 5.98 -4.95 9.42
C LEU A 11 7.09 -5.74 10.12
N HIS A 12 6.84 -6.22 11.34
CA HIS A 12 7.77 -7.09 12.06
C HIS A 12 7.87 -8.46 11.36
N ALA A 13 6.73 -9.03 10.94
CA ALA A 13 6.70 -10.30 10.22
C ALA A 13 7.42 -10.21 8.86
N LEU A 14 7.31 -9.06 8.16
CA LEU A 14 8.04 -8.80 6.92
C LEU A 14 9.55 -8.72 7.18
N ALA A 15 9.98 -7.99 8.22
CA ALA A 15 11.39 -7.92 8.61
C ALA A 15 11.96 -9.31 8.92
N GLU A 16 11.25 -10.10 9.73
CA GLU A 16 11.62 -11.49 10.08
C GLU A 16 11.69 -12.39 8.83
N GLN A 17 10.75 -12.24 7.89
CA GLN A 17 10.77 -12.99 6.64
C GLN A 17 12.01 -12.64 5.81
N LEU A 18 12.29 -11.35 5.61
CA LEU A 18 13.44 -10.89 4.82
C LEU A 18 14.77 -11.31 5.46
N GLU A 19 14.87 -11.30 6.79
CA GLU A 19 16.04 -11.83 7.51
C GLU A 19 16.22 -13.33 7.25
N ALA A 20 15.13 -14.11 7.31
CA ALA A 20 15.15 -15.57 7.15
C ALA A 20 15.47 -16.04 5.72
N GLU A 21 15.24 -15.21 4.70
CA GLU A 21 15.49 -15.55 3.29
C GLU A 21 16.98 -15.72 2.93
N GLN A 22 17.90 -15.20 3.76
CA GLN A 22 19.35 -15.23 3.52
C GLN A 22 19.75 -14.70 2.13
N SER A 23 19.06 -13.66 1.67
CA SER A 23 19.29 -12.96 0.41
C SER A 23 20.27 -11.79 0.57
N VAL A 24 20.52 -11.07 -0.53
CA VAL A 24 21.29 -9.82 -0.48
C VAL A 24 20.57 -8.68 0.27
N ILE A 25 19.24 -8.81 0.49
CA ILE A 25 18.43 -7.85 1.23
C ILE A 25 18.51 -8.14 2.74
N SER A 26 18.69 -9.40 3.15
CA SER A 26 18.64 -9.82 4.56
C SER A 26 19.53 -9.01 5.52
N PRO A 27 20.77 -8.60 5.18
CA PRO A 27 21.59 -7.75 6.06
C PRO A 27 21.02 -6.35 6.33
N HIS A 28 20.04 -5.93 5.54
CA HIS A 28 19.39 -4.61 5.60
C HIS A 28 17.98 -4.68 6.20
N ALA A 29 17.46 -5.87 6.49
CA ALA A 29 16.19 -6.03 7.19
C ALA A 29 16.35 -5.60 8.65
N THR A 30 15.56 -4.64 9.10
CA THR A 30 15.63 -4.08 10.44
C THR A 30 14.27 -4.12 11.13
N ASP A 31 14.29 -4.15 12.47
CA ASP A 31 13.10 -3.96 13.29
C ASP A 31 12.47 -2.59 12.97
N PRO A 32 11.20 -2.54 12.51
CA PRO A 32 10.50 -1.28 12.19
C PRO A 32 10.17 -0.44 13.43
N GLY A 33 10.44 -0.95 14.64
CA GLY A 33 10.20 -0.28 15.91
C GLY A 33 8.72 -0.01 16.14
N GLY A 34 8.39 1.26 16.41
CA GLY A 34 7.01 1.70 16.66
C GLY A 34 6.20 2.03 15.40
N ALA A 35 6.73 1.74 14.20
CA ALA A 35 6.02 2.10 12.97
C ALA A 35 4.73 1.28 12.81
N GLU A 36 3.64 1.96 12.47
CA GLU A 36 2.33 1.34 12.29
C GLU A 36 2.08 0.95 10.81
N PRO A 37 1.50 -0.24 10.56
CA PRO A 37 1.08 -0.66 9.22
C PRO A 37 -0.27 -0.03 8.83
N ALA A 38 -0.37 1.30 8.84
CA ALA A 38 -1.66 2.00 8.75
C ALA A 38 -2.47 1.65 7.48
N LEU A 39 -1.82 1.59 6.31
CA LEU A 39 -2.49 1.24 5.05
C LEU A 39 -2.89 -0.23 5.04
N GLY A 40 -2.04 -1.11 5.55
CA GLY A 40 -2.36 -2.52 5.73
C GLY A 40 -3.53 -2.76 6.68
N LEU A 41 -3.62 -1.98 7.77
CA LEU A 41 -4.74 -2.03 8.71
C LEU A 41 -6.05 -1.58 8.06
N LEU A 42 -6.01 -0.55 7.21
CA LEU A 42 -7.16 -0.09 6.44
C LEU A 42 -7.70 -1.19 5.51
N ALA A 43 -6.81 -1.80 4.71
CA ALA A 43 -7.17 -2.89 3.82
C ALA A 43 -7.75 -4.10 4.58
N ALA A 44 -7.13 -4.46 5.70
CA ALA A 44 -7.54 -5.59 6.54
C ALA A 44 -8.83 -5.35 7.35
N ALA A 45 -9.34 -4.12 7.39
CA ALA A 45 -10.60 -3.79 8.05
C ALA A 45 -11.83 -4.04 7.16
N GLY A 46 -11.63 -4.14 5.85
CA GLY A 46 -12.72 -4.30 4.88
C GLY A 46 -13.29 -5.72 4.79
N PRO A 47 -14.53 -5.85 4.30
CA PRO A 47 -15.22 -7.13 4.20
C PRO A 47 -14.54 -8.12 3.23
N ARG A 48 -13.80 -7.65 2.22
CA ARG A 48 -13.07 -8.53 1.28
C ARG A 48 -11.91 -9.25 1.94
N ALA A 49 -11.27 -8.59 2.90
CA ALA A 49 -10.10 -9.12 3.61
C ALA A 49 -10.48 -9.98 4.83
N ALA A 50 -11.77 -10.11 5.16
CA ALA A 50 -12.23 -10.67 6.45
C ALA A 50 -11.66 -12.08 6.75
N GLU A 51 -11.54 -12.94 5.74
CA GLU A 51 -11.02 -14.31 5.89
C GLU A 51 -9.49 -14.40 5.92
N ALA A 52 -8.78 -13.33 5.54
CA ALA A 52 -7.32 -13.31 5.38
C ALA A 52 -6.71 -11.96 5.77
N ARG A 53 -7.21 -11.35 6.84
CA ARG A 53 -6.87 -9.96 7.26
C ARG A 53 -5.36 -9.73 7.33
N GLY A 54 -4.63 -10.66 7.92
CA GLY A 54 -3.18 -10.63 8.02
C GLY A 54 -2.45 -10.63 6.68
N GLU A 55 -2.92 -11.44 5.73
CA GLU A 55 -2.33 -11.51 4.38
C GLU A 55 -2.56 -10.21 3.61
N TYR A 56 -3.76 -9.64 3.64
CA TYR A 56 -4.04 -8.36 2.97
C TYR A 56 -3.23 -7.21 3.58
N SER A 57 -3.09 -7.18 4.91
CA SER A 57 -2.24 -6.19 5.58
C SER A 57 -0.77 -6.35 5.16
N LEU A 58 -0.24 -7.57 5.14
CA LEU A 58 1.12 -7.85 4.72
C LEU A 58 1.36 -7.53 3.24
N VAL A 59 0.41 -7.83 2.36
CA VAL A 59 0.45 -7.46 0.93
C VAL A 59 0.63 -5.95 0.79
N ILE A 60 -0.26 -5.17 1.41
CA ILE A 60 -0.24 -3.71 1.27
C ILE A 60 1.05 -3.12 1.82
N GLU A 61 1.49 -3.58 2.97
CA GLU A 61 2.72 -3.06 3.57
C GLU A 61 3.98 -3.53 2.83
N SER A 62 3.99 -4.71 2.23
CA SER A 62 5.08 -5.12 1.32
C SER A 62 5.17 -4.18 0.13
N VAL A 63 4.04 -3.90 -0.53
CA VAL A 63 4.02 -2.94 -1.66
C VAL A 63 4.37 -1.53 -1.19
N ARG A 64 3.93 -1.10 0.01
CA ARG A 64 4.26 0.22 0.55
C ARG A 64 5.75 0.34 0.87
N GLU A 65 6.36 -0.68 1.45
CA GLU A 65 7.82 -0.71 1.67
C GLU A 65 8.58 -0.66 0.35
N GLY A 66 8.09 -1.36 -0.68
CA GLY A 66 8.62 -1.24 -2.03
C GLY A 66 8.57 0.21 -2.53
N TYR A 67 7.42 0.84 -2.44
CA TYR A 67 7.24 2.26 -2.80
C TYR A 67 8.16 3.21 -2.03
N LEU A 68 8.32 2.99 -0.72
CA LEU A 68 9.19 3.82 0.11
C LEU A 68 10.66 3.67 -0.28
N LEU A 69 11.12 2.47 -0.66
CA LEU A 69 12.48 2.28 -1.19
C LEU A 69 12.72 3.06 -2.50
N HIS A 70 11.69 3.22 -3.34
CA HIS A 70 11.80 3.99 -4.57
C HIS A 70 11.71 5.50 -4.34
N TYR A 71 10.84 5.94 -3.43
CA TYR A 71 10.33 7.32 -3.43
C TYR A 71 10.22 7.98 -2.06
N GLY A 72 10.60 7.31 -0.97
CA GLY A 72 10.43 7.81 0.39
C GLY A 72 11.45 7.25 1.37
N GLU A 73 11.05 7.15 2.63
CA GLU A 73 11.86 6.58 3.71
C GLU A 73 11.33 5.18 4.06
N PRO A 74 12.08 4.10 3.77
CA PRO A 74 11.66 2.74 4.10
C PRO A 74 11.71 2.50 5.62
N ARG A 75 10.85 1.59 6.11
CA ARG A 75 10.75 1.26 7.54
C ARG A 75 11.43 -0.07 7.87
N VAL A 76 11.50 -0.99 6.90
CA VAL A 76 11.96 -2.37 7.09
C VAL A 76 13.33 -2.62 6.45
N VAL A 77 13.58 -2.11 5.25
CA VAL A 77 14.87 -2.30 4.56
C VAL A 77 15.66 -1.00 4.63
N VAL A 78 16.65 -0.93 5.54
CA VAL A 78 17.37 0.30 5.87
C VAL A 78 18.86 0.16 5.59
N GLY A 79 19.48 1.24 5.09
CA GLY A 79 20.92 1.32 4.87
C GLY A 79 21.44 0.55 3.65
N ALA A 80 20.55 0.06 2.78
CA ALA A 80 20.92 -0.44 1.45
C ALA A 80 21.45 0.73 0.58
N ASP A 81 22.42 0.45 -0.28
CA ASP A 81 22.84 1.43 -1.29
C ASP A 81 21.70 1.66 -2.32
N PRO A 82 21.74 2.75 -3.11
CA PRO A 82 20.63 3.09 -4.00
C PRO A 82 20.27 2.01 -5.04
N ASP A 83 21.25 1.27 -5.54
CA ASP A 83 21.01 0.22 -6.55
C ASP A 83 20.34 -1.00 -5.90
N LEU A 84 20.79 -1.37 -4.70
CA LEU A 84 20.17 -2.44 -3.92
C LEU A 84 18.78 -2.04 -3.41
N ALA A 85 18.58 -0.79 -3.00
CA ALA A 85 17.28 -0.27 -2.58
C ALA A 85 16.25 -0.36 -3.71
N LEU A 86 16.66 -0.01 -4.94
CA LEU A 86 15.81 -0.14 -6.13
C LEU A 86 15.38 -1.59 -6.37
N LEU A 87 16.33 -2.53 -6.33
CA LEU A 87 16.05 -3.96 -6.51
C LEU A 87 15.20 -4.54 -5.37
N ALA A 88 15.44 -4.12 -4.13
CA ALA A 88 14.62 -4.49 -2.98
C ALA A 88 13.20 -3.93 -3.12
N GLY A 89 13.03 -2.74 -3.70
CA GLY A 89 11.75 -2.17 -4.04
C GLY A 89 10.95 -3.05 -5.00
N ASP A 90 11.57 -3.42 -6.12
CA ASP A 90 10.97 -4.33 -7.12
C ASP A 90 10.63 -5.69 -6.51
N TYR A 91 11.50 -6.22 -5.65
CA TYR A 91 11.26 -7.49 -4.95
C TYR A 91 10.03 -7.41 -4.05
N LEU A 92 9.85 -6.34 -3.28
CA LEU A 92 8.73 -6.19 -2.36
C LEU A 92 7.39 -5.96 -3.10
N TYR A 93 7.42 -5.27 -4.25
CA TYR A 93 6.27 -5.25 -5.16
C TYR A 93 5.89 -6.64 -5.64
N ALA A 94 6.87 -7.42 -6.12
CA ALA A 94 6.63 -8.78 -6.60
C ALA A 94 6.10 -9.69 -5.47
N LEU A 95 6.66 -9.58 -4.26
CA LEU A 95 6.22 -10.33 -3.08
C LEU A 95 4.75 -10.06 -2.74
N GLY A 96 4.33 -8.78 -2.73
CA GLY A 96 2.93 -8.42 -2.49
C GLY A 96 1.99 -8.98 -3.55
N LEU A 97 2.35 -8.87 -4.83
CA LEU A 97 1.53 -9.39 -5.94
C LEU A 97 1.47 -10.92 -5.97
N GLU A 98 2.57 -11.61 -5.65
CA GLU A 98 2.61 -13.07 -5.54
C GLU A 98 1.65 -13.57 -4.44
N ARG A 99 1.61 -12.90 -3.30
CA ARG A 99 0.69 -13.23 -2.20
C ARG A 99 -0.77 -13.07 -2.62
N LEU A 100 -1.13 -12.01 -3.34
CA LEU A 100 -2.48 -11.88 -3.90
C LEU A 100 -2.80 -12.97 -4.94
N ALA A 101 -1.81 -13.38 -5.74
CA ALA A 101 -2.00 -14.48 -6.69
C ALA A 101 -2.26 -15.81 -5.98
N ALA A 102 -1.60 -16.05 -4.85
CA ALA A 102 -1.87 -17.21 -3.99
C ALA A 102 -3.27 -17.18 -3.36
N LEU A 103 -3.79 -15.98 -3.06
CA LEU A 103 -5.18 -15.77 -2.61
C LEU A 103 -6.21 -15.87 -3.76
N GLY A 104 -5.76 -15.78 -5.02
CA GLY A 104 -6.62 -15.77 -6.19
C GLY A 104 -7.38 -14.45 -6.40
N ASP A 105 -6.97 -13.36 -5.74
CA ASP A 105 -7.63 -12.05 -5.84
C ASP A 105 -7.08 -11.24 -7.02
N LEU A 106 -7.57 -11.55 -8.22
CA LEU A 106 -7.19 -10.86 -9.45
C LEU A 106 -7.58 -9.38 -9.47
N GLU A 107 -8.63 -9.00 -8.73
CA GLU A 107 -9.06 -7.60 -8.66
C GLU A 107 -8.07 -6.78 -7.82
N ALA A 108 -7.65 -7.29 -6.65
CA ALA A 108 -6.60 -6.65 -5.86
C ALA A 108 -5.25 -6.60 -6.61
N ILE A 109 -4.91 -7.63 -7.40
CA ILE A 109 -3.70 -7.61 -8.24
C ILE A 109 -3.76 -6.46 -9.24
N ARG A 110 -4.89 -6.31 -9.93
CA ARG A 110 -5.11 -5.22 -10.88
C ARG A 110 -4.99 -3.87 -10.17
N GLU A 111 -5.60 -3.74 -9.00
CA GLU A 111 -5.59 -2.50 -8.22
C GLU A 111 -4.17 -2.11 -7.80
N LEU A 112 -3.38 -3.02 -7.23
CA LEU A 112 -2.00 -2.71 -6.83
C LEU A 112 -1.08 -2.49 -8.03
N SER A 113 -1.31 -3.17 -9.15
CA SER A 113 -0.56 -2.92 -10.39
C SER A 113 -0.81 -1.51 -10.93
N ASP A 114 -2.07 -1.05 -10.88
CA ASP A 114 -2.44 0.32 -11.23
C ASP A 114 -1.80 1.33 -10.28
N LEU A 115 -1.86 1.09 -8.96
CA LEU A 115 -1.25 1.92 -7.93
C LEU A 115 0.26 2.10 -8.13
N ILE A 116 0.99 1.00 -8.36
CA ILE A 116 2.45 1.03 -8.60
C ILE A 116 2.75 1.89 -9.84
N SER A 117 2.03 1.64 -10.93
CA SER A 117 2.23 2.35 -12.20
C SER A 117 1.91 3.85 -12.11
N LEU A 118 0.81 4.20 -11.43
CA LEU A 118 0.38 5.58 -11.22
C LEU A 118 1.29 6.33 -10.26
N SER A 119 1.78 5.65 -9.22
CA SER A 119 2.77 6.22 -8.29
C SER A 119 4.05 6.62 -9.02
N ALA A 120 4.56 5.76 -9.91
CA ALA A 120 5.73 6.09 -10.72
C ALA A 120 5.50 7.30 -11.64
N GLN A 121 4.31 7.40 -12.25
CA GLN A 121 3.93 8.56 -13.10
C GLN A 121 3.85 9.86 -12.29
N LEU A 122 3.29 9.81 -11.09
CA LEU A 122 3.19 10.99 -10.21
C LEU A 122 4.56 11.54 -9.82
N HIS A 123 5.53 10.66 -9.54
CA HIS A 123 6.90 11.06 -9.21
C HIS A 123 7.64 11.66 -10.40
N ASP A 124 7.44 11.12 -11.61
CA ASP A 124 8.05 11.69 -12.84
C ASP A 124 7.46 13.07 -13.20
N ALA A 125 6.15 13.25 -13.00
CA ALA A 125 5.46 14.51 -13.27
C ALA A 125 5.67 15.60 -12.20
N GLY A 126 6.34 15.29 -11.09
CA GLY A 126 6.45 16.18 -9.93
C GLY A 126 5.10 16.41 -9.22
N GLY A 127 4.14 15.50 -9.41
CA GLY A 127 2.74 15.55 -8.96
C GLY A 127 2.52 15.49 -7.44
N GLY A 128 3.61 15.52 -6.66
CA GLY A 128 3.60 15.75 -5.22
C GLY A 128 3.16 14.57 -4.37
N GLU A 129 3.64 14.59 -3.13
CA GLU A 129 3.35 13.61 -2.07
C GLU A 129 1.84 13.47 -1.79
N GLN A 130 1.08 14.57 -1.90
CA GLN A 130 -0.38 14.56 -1.67
C GLN A 130 -1.14 13.75 -2.71
N GLY A 131 -0.75 13.81 -3.99
CA GLY A 131 -1.36 12.99 -5.05
C GLY A 131 -1.12 11.51 -4.82
N ALA A 132 0.11 11.15 -4.42
CA ALA A 132 0.46 9.78 -4.10
C ALA A 132 -0.30 9.28 -2.86
N ASN A 133 -0.40 10.09 -1.81
CA ASN A 133 -1.12 9.73 -0.60
C ASN A 133 -2.64 9.53 -0.84
N ALA A 134 -3.28 10.40 -1.62
CA ALA A 134 -4.67 10.22 -2.03
C ALA A 134 -4.88 8.89 -2.78
N LEU A 135 -3.97 8.59 -3.72
CA LEU A 135 -3.99 7.34 -4.47
C LEU A 135 -3.80 6.11 -3.56
N TRP A 136 -2.88 6.16 -2.60
CA TRP A 136 -2.66 5.09 -1.63
C TRP A 136 -3.88 4.81 -0.76
N LEU A 137 -4.56 5.87 -0.27
CA LEU A 137 -5.79 5.74 0.52
C LEU A 137 -6.92 5.12 -0.30
N ALA A 138 -7.15 5.65 -1.51
CA ALA A 138 -8.21 5.15 -2.40
C ALA A 138 -7.97 3.70 -2.84
N SER A 139 -6.73 3.35 -3.20
CA SER A 139 -6.37 1.98 -3.62
C SER A 139 -6.47 1.00 -2.45
N SER A 140 -6.03 1.38 -1.25
CA SER A 140 -6.16 0.53 -0.06
C SER A 140 -7.62 0.31 0.32
N MET A 141 -8.47 1.34 0.18
CA MET A 141 -9.92 1.20 0.30
C MET A 141 -10.52 0.28 -0.76
N ALA A 142 -10.12 0.43 -2.03
CA ALA A 142 -10.58 -0.44 -3.11
C ALA A 142 -10.19 -1.92 -2.86
N VAL A 143 -9.02 -2.19 -2.29
CA VAL A 143 -8.65 -3.55 -1.84
C VAL A 143 -9.55 -4.01 -0.68
N ALA A 144 -9.88 -3.14 0.26
CA ALA A 144 -10.73 -3.44 1.42
C ALA A 144 -12.20 -3.76 1.04
N THR A 145 -12.78 -2.96 0.14
CA THR A 145 -14.23 -2.94 -0.13
C THR A 145 -14.61 -3.32 -1.56
N GLY A 146 -13.65 -3.29 -2.49
CA GLY A 146 -13.86 -3.42 -3.93
C GLY A 146 -13.83 -2.07 -4.62
N ALA A 147 -13.40 -2.06 -5.88
CA ALA A 147 -13.32 -0.84 -6.68
C ALA A 147 -14.73 -0.30 -7.02
N THR A 148 -14.90 1.02 -6.94
CA THR A 148 -16.13 1.70 -7.38
C THR A 148 -15.90 2.42 -8.71
N PRO A 149 -16.97 2.78 -9.46
CA PRO A 149 -16.85 3.61 -10.65
C PRO A 149 -16.13 4.94 -10.37
N GLU A 150 -16.41 5.59 -9.24
CA GLU A 150 -15.79 6.85 -8.85
C GLU A 150 -14.28 6.70 -8.61
N HIS A 151 -13.86 5.56 -8.03
CA HIS A 151 -12.44 5.23 -7.88
C HIS A 151 -11.74 5.04 -9.24
N GLU A 152 -12.36 4.30 -10.16
CA GLU A 152 -11.83 4.11 -11.52
C GLU A 152 -11.76 5.42 -12.31
N GLU A 153 -12.77 6.29 -12.17
CA GLU A 153 -12.76 7.64 -12.74
C GLU A 153 -11.65 8.51 -12.13
N GLY A 154 -11.44 8.43 -10.82
CA GLY A 154 -10.33 9.10 -10.13
C GLY A 154 -8.97 8.64 -10.64
N LYS A 155 -8.76 7.33 -10.79
CA LYS A 155 -7.53 6.78 -11.39
C LYS A 155 -7.36 7.25 -12.84
N SER A 156 -8.42 7.28 -13.64
CA SER A 156 -8.36 7.81 -15.01
C SER A 156 -7.98 9.28 -15.05
N ALA A 157 -8.59 10.11 -14.20
CA ALA A 157 -8.27 11.53 -14.10
C ALA A 157 -6.80 11.75 -13.70
N LEU A 158 -6.27 10.89 -12.82
CA LEU A 158 -4.87 10.92 -12.42
C LEU A 158 -3.94 10.59 -13.60
N ARG A 159 -4.25 9.55 -14.40
CA ARG A 159 -3.52 9.20 -15.62
C ARG A 159 -3.48 10.36 -16.63
N ASP A 160 -4.58 11.11 -16.72
CA ASP A 160 -4.71 12.26 -17.61
C ASP A 160 -4.03 13.54 -17.06
N GLY A 161 -3.41 13.47 -15.88
CA GLY A 161 -2.74 14.60 -15.23
C GLY A 161 -3.70 15.70 -14.79
N ARG A 162 -4.97 15.36 -14.50
CA ARG A 162 -5.96 16.35 -14.10
C ARG A 162 -5.68 16.88 -12.68
N PRO A 163 -5.69 18.21 -12.46
CA PRO A 163 -5.41 18.79 -11.15
C PRO A 163 -6.38 18.39 -10.03
N ASP A 164 -7.62 18.04 -10.37
CA ASP A 164 -8.65 17.64 -9.43
C ASP A 164 -8.65 16.14 -9.10
N ALA A 165 -7.78 15.35 -9.72
CA ALA A 165 -7.74 13.90 -9.55
C ALA A 165 -7.46 13.45 -8.10
N PRO A 166 -6.53 14.05 -7.33
CA PRO A 166 -6.32 13.66 -5.92
C PRO A 166 -7.58 13.87 -5.06
N ALA A 167 -8.29 14.99 -5.26
CA ALA A 167 -9.53 15.27 -4.54
C ALA A 167 -10.63 14.27 -4.93
N ALA A 168 -10.73 13.90 -6.21
CA ALA A 168 -11.68 12.88 -6.68
C ALA A 168 -11.41 11.50 -6.07
N LEU A 169 -10.14 11.08 -6.02
CA LEU A 169 -9.72 9.83 -5.37
C LEU A 169 -10.05 9.82 -3.87
N TRP A 170 -9.79 10.94 -3.18
CA TRP A 170 -10.16 11.08 -1.78
C TRP A 170 -11.68 10.96 -1.57
N GLN A 171 -12.50 11.65 -2.36
CA GLN A 171 -13.95 11.57 -2.25
C GLN A 171 -14.49 10.15 -2.54
N ALA A 172 -13.89 9.44 -3.51
CA ALA A 172 -14.21 8.04 -3.77
C ALA A 172 -13.88 7.14 -2.55
N ALA A 173 -12.72 7.35 -1.93
CA ALA A 173 -12.32 6.62 -0.72
C ALA A 173 -13.28 6.88 0.46
N VAL A 174 -13.67 8.15 0.68
CA VAL A 174 -14.66 8.53 1.71
C VAL A 174 -15.99 7.86 1.46
N GLY A 175 -16.53 7.93 0.23
CA GLY A 175 -17.80 7.30 -0.11
C GLY A 175 -17.80 5.78 0.10
N ALA A 176 -16.70 5.11 -0.27
CA ALA A 176 -16.52 3.68 -0.02
C ALA A 176 -16.42 3.36 1.48
N ALA A 177 -15.68 4.18 2.23
CA ALA A 177 -15.51 4.02 3.67
C ALA A 177 -16.83 4.23 4.42
N GLU A 178 -17.64 5.22 4.06
CA GLU A 178 -18.97 5.44 4.65
C GLU A 178 -19.89 4.22 4.46
N GLN A 179 -19.93 3.68 3.23
CA GLN A 179 -20.74 2.50 2.91
C GLN A 179 -20.30 1.25 3.68
N ALA A 180 -18.99 1.13 3.93
CA ALA A 180 -18.40 -0.01 4.64
C ALA A 180 -18.30 0.20 6.18
N GLY A 181 -18.62 1.40 6.70
CA GLY A 181 -18.44 1.73 8.12
C GLY A 181 -16.97 1.87 8.55
N LEU A 182 -16.11 2.31 7.62
CA LEU A 182 -14.66 2.42 7.79
C LEU A 182 -14.14 3.87 7.87
N GLY A 183 -15.02 4.86 8.03
CA GLY A 183 -14.65 6.29 8.08
C GLY A 183 -13.53 6.59 9.08
N ASP A 184 -13.69 6.16 10.34
CA ASP A 184 -12.66 6.36 11.38
C ASP A 184 -11.32 5.67 11.03
N ALA A 185 -11.35 4.55 10.32
CA ALA A 185 -10.12 3.86 9.90
C ALA A 185 -9.43 4.61 8.75
N LEU A 186 -10.19 5.13 7.80
CA LEU A 186 -9.68 5.96 6.71
C LEU A 186 -9.04 7.24 7.26
N ASP A 187 -9.71 7.94 8.17
CA ASP A 187 -9.21 9.20 8.77
C ASP A 187 -7.89 8.99 9.52
N ARG A 188 -7.81 7.95 10.38
CA ARG A 188 -6.56 7.60 11.06
C ARG A 188 -5.44 7.25 10.09
N THR A 189 -5.77 6.56 8.99
CA THR A 189 -4.77 6.17 7.99
C THR A 189 -4.28 7.40 7.22
N ALA A 190 -5.17 8.34 6.88
CA ALA A 190 -4.82 9.60 6.25
C ALA A 190 -3.86 10.41 7.13
N GLU A 191 -4.16 10.55 8.42
CA GLU A 191 -3.27 11.20 9.38
C GLU A 191 -1.90 10.51 9.46
N ALA A 192 -1.89 9.17 9.57
CA ALA A 192 -0.66 8.39 9.70
C ALA A 192 0.29 8.50 8.49
N ILE A 193 -0.23 8.76 7.29
CA ILE A 193 0.59 8.94 6.08
C ILE A 193 0.81 10.41 5.71
N GLY A 194 0.35 11.37 6.54
CA GLY A 194 0.51 12.80 6.27
C GLY A 194 -0.37 13.34 5.14
N PHE A 195 -1.53 12.73 4.90
CA PHE A 195 -2.51 13.25 3.95
C PHE A 195 -3.41 14.29 4.64
N GLU A 196 -3.50 15.48 4.05
CA GLU A 196 -4.40 16.53 4.52
C GLU A 196 -5.54 16.73 3.50
N PRO A 197 -6.80 16.39 3.85
CA PRO A 197 -7.94 16.68 2.98
C PRO A 197 -8.06 18.20 2.74
N HIS A 198 -8.16 18.60 1.46
CA HIS A 198 -8.40 19.98 1.05
C HIS A 198 -9.88 20.28 0.82
#